data_AF-A0A8H7NKS5-F1
#
_entry.id   AF-A0A8H7NKS5-F1
#
_cell.length_a   1.000
_cell.length_b   1.000
_cell.length_c   1.000
_cell.angle_alpha   90.00
_cell.angle_beta   90.00
_cell.angle_gamma   90.00
#
_symmetry.space_group_name_H-M   'P 1'
#
loop_
_entity.id
_entity.type
_entity.pdbx_description
1 polymer ?
#
loop_
_entity_poly.entity_id
_entity_poly.type
_entity_poly.pdbx_seq_one_letter_code
_entity_poly.pdbx_strand_id
1 'polypeptide(L)'
;MHTAIPLVHTTDHFYSIFFRRVPVIEYSKMVRNFQLLTKSLLGQWFCNTPPLPHTLELFKGPQEDYPPKLRLIDLPSDVLFSITDHLDTPSVHSLSLTCRSLYASRFPATQRPLSPEDQQQLLTTLERDPLGEGFSYCQRCNKLHSYDRTWGPQSGSEKSQNTRGTLCGMKDAFSPAGNPFDLGYHHARLAMNNHFYGPQFGIPLDAICIKQIISRGGTAIDCSTAAQILQDELYIRRTYNFMVPENGIDEFFNTHGFRDFRLCEHMPFLRSPSVYHQAVPELQCRSRTAPANEAFQPCRNSPGSCGICLLDYDITIQHSANDKAWKIVIRAFHQLGSCRSPDDWKWARFTERSKPRLFGPNRPNRRGSSFSPGVIMSTWLGGERSTA
;
A
#
# COMPACT_ATOMS: atom_id res chain seq x y z
N MET A 1 39.38 55.05 -32.21
CA MET A 1 39.05 54.63 -30.84
C MET A 1 37.55 54.35 -30.81
N HIS A 2 36.96 53.24 -31.29
CA HIS A 2 37.32 51.82 -31.28
C HIS A 2 37.69 51.28 -29.90
N THR A 3 36.66 50.85 -29.17
CA THR A 3 36.74 49.74 -28.22
C THR A 3 35.62 48.76 -28.56
N ALA A 4 36.04 47.66 -29.16
CA ALA A 4 35.27 46.46 -29.40
C ALA A 4 35.25 45.60 -28.13
N ILE A 5 34.14 44.91 -27.88
CA ILE A 5 34.08 43.71 -27.03
C ILE A 5 33.29 42.66 -27.84
N PRO A 6 33.79 41.43 -27.99
CA PRO A 6 33.43 40.55 -29.10
C PRO A 6 32.13 39.76 -28.87
N LEU A 7 31.34 39.65 -29.95
CA LEU A 7 30.34 38.60 -30.15
C LEU A 7 31.09 37.28 -30.40
N VAL A 8 31.07 36.37 -29.42
CA VAL A 8 31.48 34.98 -29.62
C VAL A 8 30.23 34.15 -29.87
N HIS A 9 30.10 33.68 -31.11
CA HIS A 9 29.26 32.55 -31.47
C HIS A 9 29.65 31.32 -30.64
N THR A 10 28.71 30.80 -29.86
CA THR A 10 28.70 29.38 -29.45
C THR A 10 27.28 28.85 -29.57
N THR A 11 26.99 28.31 -30.76
CA THR A 11 26.11 27.16 -30.89
C THR A 11 26.68 26.00 -30.05
N ASP A 12 25.78 25.15 -29.56
CA ASP A 12 26.05 23.95 -28.75
C ASP A 12 26.31 24.17 -27.26
N HIS A 13 25.24 24.12 -26.46
CA HIS A 13 25.14 23.28 -25.25
C HIS A 13 23.85 23.57 -24.48
N PHE A 14 22.73 22.96 -24.87
CA PHE A 14 21.53 22.92 -24.02
C PHE A 14 20.65 21.68 -24.21
N TYR A 15 21.24 20.50 -24.41
CA TYR A 15 20.52 19.21 -24.29
C TYR A 15 21.52 18.09 -23.96
N SER A 16 21.94 17.94 -22.71
CA SER A 16 22.84 16.84 -22.33
C SER A 16 22.85 16.50 -20.84
N ILE A 17 21.73 16.50 -20.12
CA ILE A 17 21.69 15.84 -18.80
C ILE A 17 20.28 15.31 -18.53
N PHE A 18 19.84 14.21 -19.15
CA PHE A 18 18.78 13.31 -18.62
C PHE A 18 18.59 12.05 -19.48
N PHE A 19 19.68 11.39 -19.90
CA PHE A 19 19.61 10.02 -20.41
C PHE A 19 20.75 9.19 -19.81
N ARG A 20 20.70 8.99 -18.49
CA ARG A 20 21.44 7.86 -17.88
C ARG A 20 20.55 6.63 -17.97
N ARG A 21 20.96 5.74 -18.88
CA ARG A 21 20.61 4.32 -19.01
C ARG A 21 20.11 3.74 -17.69
N VAL A 22 18.80 3.54 -17.58
CA VAL A 22 18.21 2.63 -16.60
C VAL A 22 18.25 1.23 -17.21
N PRO A 23 18.80 0.22 -16.53
CA PRO A 23 19.11 -1.05 -17.16
C PRO A 23 17.84 -1.86 -17.43
N VAL A 24 17.71 -2.30 -18.69
CA VAL A 24 16.76 -3.28 -19.26
C VAL A 24 16.94 -4.70 -18.63
N ILE A 25 17.58 -4.79 -17.45
CA ILE A 25 18.14 -6.03 -16.89
C ILE A 25 17.15 -6.80 -16.00
N GLU A 26 15.96 -6.28 -15.69
CA GLU A 26 14.99 -7.01 -14.85
C GLU A 26 13.85 -7.69 -15.62
N TYR A 27 13.44 -7.17 -16.78
CA TYR A 27 12.43 -7.85 -17.61
C TYR A 27 12.98 -9.17 -18.17
N SER A 28 14.26 -9.20 -18.53
CA SER A 28 14.96 -10.44 -18.91
C SER A 28 15.18 -11.40 -17.73
N LYS A 29 15.24 -10.92 -16.48
CA LYS A 29 15.29 -11.77 -15.29
C LYS A 29 13.93 -12.33 -14.92
N MET A 30 12.84 -11.58 -15.13
CA MET A 30 11.48 -12.11 -14.95
C MET A 30 11.17 -13.15 -16.03
N VAL A 31 11.52 -12.88 -17.30
CA VAL A 31 11.43 -13.87 -18.39
C VAL A 31 12.39 -15.05 -18.20
N ARG A 32 13.61 -14.85 -17.67
CA ARG A 32 14.52 -15.97 -17.32
C ARG A 32 14.03 -16.76 -16.11
N ASN A 33 13.45 -16.12 -15.10
CA ASN A 33 12.86 -16.81 -13.95
C ASN A 33 11.60 -17.56 -14.35
N PHE A 34 10.83 -17.06 -15.32
CA PHE A 34 9.71 -17.78 -15.94
C PHE A 34 10.20 -18.95 -16.84
N GLN A 35 11.31 -18.76 -17.57
CA GLN A 35 12.01 -19.85 -18.28
C GLN A 35 12.63 -20.88 -17.32
N LEU A 36 13.01 -20.48 -16.10
CA LEU A 36 13.53 -21.37 -15.06
C LEU A 36 12.39 -22.07 -14.30
N LEU A 37 11.26 -21.42 -14.06
CA LEU A 37 10.03 -22.02 -13.51
C LEU A 37 9.44 -23.06 -14.48
N THR A 38 9.39 -22.75 -15.77
CA THR A 38 8.99 -23.73 -16.80
C THR A 38 10.01 -24.86 -16.92
N LYS A 39 11.32 -24.63 -16.76
CA LYS A 39 12.34 -25.71 -16.70
C LYS A 39 12.28 -26.54 -15.40
N SER A 40 11.94 -25.94 -14.27
CA SER A 40 11.87 -26.59 -12.96
C SER A 40 10.62 -27.46 -12.81
N LEU A 41 9.47 -27.01 -13.34
CA LEU A 41 8.22 -27.76 -13.30
C LEU A 41 8.15 -28.86 -14.36
N LEU A 42 8.82 -28.69 -15.52
CA LEU A 42 8.92 -29.73 -16.55
C LEU A 42 10.07 -30.73 -16.31
N GLY A 43 10.99 -30.44 -15.40
CA GLY A 43 12.18 -31.25 -15.13
C GLY A 43 11.96 -32.50 -14.26
N GLN A 44 10.79 -32.67 -13.64
CA GLN A 44 10.49 -33.83 -12.79
C GLN A 44 9.58 -34.89 -13.44
N TRP A 45 9.12 -34.67 -14.68
CA TRP A 45 8.16 -35.57 -15.35
C TRP A 45 8.75 -36.45 -16.46
N PHE A 46 10.07 -36.46 -16.64
CA PHE A 46 10.70 -37.35 -17.61
C PHE A 46 12.00 -37.95 -17.06
N CYS A 47 11.88 -39.05 -16.32
CA CYS A 47 12.95 -40.03 -16.16
C CYS A 47 12.44 -41.38 -16.69
N ASN A 48 12.78 -41.62 -17.97
CA ASN A 48 13.03 -42.91 -18.61
C ASN A 48 12.54 -44.19 -17.90
N THR A 49 11.48 -44.79 -18.43
CA THR A 49 11.37 -46.26 -18.50
C THR A 49 10.78 -46.65 -19.87
N PRO A 50 11.36 -47.65 -20.55
CA PRO A 50 10.89 -48.08 -21.88
C PRO A 50 9.61 -48.92 -21.75
N PRO A 51 8.76 -48.99 -22.80
CA PRO A 51 7.51 -49.74 -22.74
C PRO A 51 7.77 -51.23 -22.99
N LEU A 52 7.10 -52.09 -22.25
CA LEU A 52 6.86 -53.48 -22.63
C LEU A 52 5.35 -53.71 -22.77
N PRO A 53 4.91 -54.61 -23.68
CA PRO A 53 3.54 -54.63 -24.20
C PRO A 53 2.62 -55.65 -23.50
N HIS A 54 1.31 -55.46 -23.74
CA HIS A 54 0.16 -56.35 -23.46
C HIS A 54 -0.31 -56.38 -21.98
N THR A 55 -1.59 -56.44 -21.58
CA THR A 55 -2.96 -56.41 -22.15
C THR A 55 -3.91 -56.44 -20.93
N LEU A 56 -5.22 -56.19 -21.18
CA LEU A 56 -6.41 -56.42 -20.32
C LEU A 56 -6.82 -55.21 -19.45
N GLU A 57 -7.76 -54.35 -19.88
CA GLU A 57 -9.22 -54.51 -20.06
C GLU A 57 -10.06 -54.30 -18.78
N LEU A 58 -11.20 -53.62 -19.03
CA LEU A 58 -12.40 -53.41 -18.21
C LEU A 58 -12.32 -52.46 -17.01
N PHE A 59 -12.87 -51.25 -17.19
CA PHE A 59 -14.19 -50.86 -16.65
C PHE A 59 -14.59 -49.50 -17.27
N LYS A 60 -15.43 -49.52 -18.32
CA LYS A 60 -16.09 -48.32 -18.85
C LYS A 60 -17.42 -48.15 -18.12
N GLY A 61 -17.50 -47.16 -17.23
CA GLY A 61 -18.79 -46.54 -16.88
C GLY A 61 -19.32 -45.71 -18.07
N PRO A 62 -20.61 -45.37 -18.11
CA PRO A 62 -21.21 -44.65 -19.23
C PRO A 62 -20.57 -43.26 -19.34
N GLN A 63 -19.83 -43.07 -20.42
CA GLN A 63 -19.15 -41.84 -20.77
C GLN A 63 -20.20 -40.95 -21.45
N GLU A 64 -20.66 -39.90 -20.77
CA GLU A 64 -21.41 -38.82 -21.42
C GLU A 64 -20.51 -38.18 -22.48
N ASP A 65 -20.87 -38.36 -23.75
CA ASP A 65 -20.19 -37.80 -24.92
C ASP A 65 -20.39 -36.28 -24.99
N TYR A 66 -19.62 -35.54 -24.19
CA TYR A 66 -19.37 -34.13 -24.47
C TYR A 66 -18.42 -34.02 -25.66
N PRO A 67 -18.68 -33.13 -26.66
CA PRO A 67 -17.73 -32.92 -27.74
C PRO A 67 -16.36 -32.53 -27.16
N PRO A 68 -15.25 -33.00 -27.75
CA PRO A 68 -13.92 -32.69 -27.25
C PRO A 68 -13.76 -31.17 -27.21
N LYS A 69 -13.43 -30.64 -26.02
CA LYS A 69 -13.18 -29.20 -25.85
C LYS A 69 -12.05 -28.80 -26.79
N LEU A 70 -12.39 -28.12 -27.88
CA LEU A 70 -11.44 -27.55 -28.82
C LEU A 70 -10.54 -26.57 -28.06
N ARG A 71 -9.23 -26.77 -28.06
CA ARG A 71 -8.30 -25.89 -27.35
C ARG A 71 -7.87 -24.77 -28.29
N LEU A 72 -7.66 -23.57 -27.74
CA LEU A 72 -7.24 -22.41 -28.51
C LEU A 72 -5.96 -22.68 -29.34
N ILE A 73 -5.02 -23.47 -28.79
CA ILE A 73 -3.76 -23.81 -29.47
C ILE A 73 -3.93 -24.74 -30.68
N ASP A 74 -5.06 -25.43 -30.78
CA ASP A 74 -5.34 -26.35 -31.88
C ASP A 74 -5.93 -25.59 -33.10
N LEU A 75 -6.15 -24.26 -32.98
CA LEU A 75 -6.60 -23.42 -34.08
C LEU A 75 -5.49 -23.15 -35.11
N PRO A 76 -5.83 -23.01 -36.39
CA PRO A 76 -4.89 -22.57 -37.42
C PRO A 76 -4.28 -21.20 -37.08
N SER A 77 -3.02 -21.00 -37.48
CA SER A 77 -2.29 -19.75 -37.24
C SER A 77 -3.04 -18.52 -37.73
N ASP A 78 -3.70 -18.58 -38.88
CA ASP A 78 -4.45 -17.44 -39.44
C ASP A 78 -5.62 -17.00 -38.55
N VAL A 79 -6.30 -17.97 -37.92
CA VAL A 79 -7.38 -17.69 -36.96
C VAL A 79 -6.80 -17.10 -35.67
N LEU A 80 -5.67 -17.63 -35.19
CA LEU A 80 -4.97 -17.06 -34.03
C LEU A 80 -4.51 -15.63 -34.30
N PHE A 81 -3.99 -15.34 -35.50
CA PHE A 81 -3.60 -14.01 -35.92
C PHE A 81 -4.80 -13.07 -35.95
N SER A 82 -5.92 -13.49 -36.55
CA SER A 82 -7.16 -12.72 -36.58
C SER A 82 -7.69 -12.40 -35.17
N ILE A 83 -7.68 -13.36 -34.24
CA ILE A 83 -8.09 -13.12 -32.85
C ILE A 83 -7.20 -12.03 -32.22
N THR A 84 -5.89 -12.17 -32.34
CA THR A 84 -4.94 -11.20 -31.77
C THR A 84 -5.00 -9.81 -32.41
N ASP A 85 -5.44 -9.68 -33.66
CA ASP A 85 -5.60 -8.38 -34.32
C ASP A 85 -6.82 -7.62 -33.77
N HIS A 86 -7.74 -8.30 -33.09
CA HIS A 86 -8.86 -7.71 -32.37
C HIS A 86 -8.59 -7.45 -30.88
N LEU A 87 -7.41 -7.84 -30.37
CA LEU A 87 -7.02 -7.61 -28.99
C LEU A 87 -6.21 -6.32 -28.85
N ASP A 88 -6.36 -5.65 -27.71
CA ASP A 88 -5.50 -4.55 -27.31
C ASP A 88 -4.08 -5.04 -27.00
N THR A 89 -3.10 -4.12 -27.08
CA THR A 89 -1.68 -4.45 -26.89
C THR A 89 -1.40 -5.22 -25.59
N PRO A 90 -1.89 -4.81 -24.41
CA PRO A 90 -1.75 -5.57 -23.17
C PRO A 90 -2.29 -7.01 -23.25
N SER A 91 -3.46 -7.20 -23.85
CA SER A 91 -4.06 -8.53 -24.00
C SER A 91 -3.29 -9.43 -24.96
N VAL A 92 -2.76 -8.89 -26.06
CA VAL A 92 -1.87 -9.64 -26.97
C VAL A 92 -0.62 -10.09 -26.24
N HIS A 93 -0.01 -9.21 -25.43
CA HIS A 93 1.14 -9.55 -24.62
C HIS A 93 0.80 -10.63 -23.58
N SER A 94 -0.33 -10.50 -22.88
CA SER A 94 -0.80 -11.50 -21.92
C SER A 94 -0.99 -12.88 -22.58
N LEU A 95 -1.65 -12.91 -23.74
CA LEU A 95 -1.86 -14.13 -24.52
C LEU A 95 -0.54 -14.74 -24.97
N SER A 96 0.42 -13.93 -25.41
CA SER A 96 1.74 -14.39 -25.82
C SER A 96 2.51 -15.08 -24.68
N LEU A 97 2.26 -14.69 -23.42
CA LEU A 97 2.93 -15.26 -22.24
C LEU A 97 2.36 -16.62 -21.81
N THR A 98 1.19 -17.03 -22.33
CA THR A 98 0.51 -18.28 -21.92
C THR A 98 1.22 -19.55 -22.40
N CYS A 99 1.84 -19.53 -23.58
CA CYS A 99 2.56 -20.70 -24.10
C CYS A 99 3.67 -20.33 -25.07
N ARG A 100 4.63 -21.25 -25.24
CA ARG A 100 5.80 -21.06 -26.11
C ARG A 100 5.42 -20.81 -27.57
N SER A 101 4.37 -21.46 -28.08
CA SER A 101 3.95 -21.33 -29.48
C SER A 101 3.40 -19.93 -29.78
N LEU A 102 2.54 -19.40 -28.89
CA LEU A 102 2.00 -18.05 -29.00
C LEU A 102 3.06 -16.98 -28.75
N TYR A 103 3.99 -17.26 -27.83
CA TYR A 103 5.16 -16.40 -27.63
C TYR A 103 6.01 -16.29 -28.90
N ALA A 104 6.31 -17.43 -29.55
CA ALA A 104 7.13 -17.47 -30.75
C ALA A 104 6.44 -16.80 -31.95
N SER A 105 5.13 -17.00 -32.13
CA SER A 105 4.37 -16.40 -33.24
C SER A 105 4.25 -14.89 -33.14
N ARG A 106 4.26 -14.33 -31.92
CA ARG A 106 4.16 -12.88 -31.66
C ARG A 106 5.43 -12.25 -31.10
N PHE A 107 6.56 -12.96 -31.11
CA PHE A 107 7.86 -12.50 -30.61
C PHE A 107 8.27 -11.10 -31.13
N PRO A 108 8.11 -10.76 -32.42
CA PRO A 108 8.49 -9.43 -32.93
C PRO A 108 7.65 -8.29 -32.34
N ALA A 109 6.37 -8.53 -32.05
CA ALA A 109 5.49 -7.54 -31.43
C ALA A 109 5.89 -7.32 -29.96
N THR A 110 6.28 -8.40 -29.26
CA THR A 110 6.70 -8.32 -27.85
C THR A 110 8.06 -7.62 -27.62
N GLN A 111 8.84 -7.38 -28.67
CA GLN A 111 10.10 -6.63 -28.57
C GLN A 111 9.90 -5.11 -28.53
N ARG A 112 8.73 -4.61 -28.95
CA ARG A 112 8.45 -3.17 -28.88
C ARG A 112 8.23 -2.79 -27.42
N PRO A 113 8.86 -1.70 -26.94
CA PRO A 113 8.58 -1.21 -25.61
C PRO A 113 7.10 -0.81 -25.53
N LEU A 114 6.40 -1.32 -24.52
CA LEU A 114 5.03 -0.94 -24.23
C LEU A 114 4.96 0.52 -23.79
N SER A 115 3.84 1.17 -24.07
CA SER A 115 3.53 2.45 -23.44
C SER A 115 3.44 2.25 -21.91
N PRO A 116 3.69 3.30 -21.10
CA PRO A 116 3.53 3.20 -19.65
C PRO A 116 2.13 2.75 -19.22
N GLU A 117 1.07 3.21 -19.90
CA GLU A 117 -0.31 2.80 -19.62
C GLU A 117 -0.54 1.32 -19.98
N ASP A 118 -0.10 0.87 -21.16
CA ASP A 118 -0.26 -0.53 -21.58
C ASP A 118 0.53 -1.47 -20.66
N GLN A 119 1.73 -1.06 -20.24
CA GLN A 119 2.53 -1.80 -19.29
C GLN A 119 1.83 -1.91 -17.93
N GLN A 120 1.19 -0.83 -17.45
CA GLN A 120 0.40 -0.89 -16.22
C GLN A 120 -0.75 -1.90 -16.35
N GLN A 121 -1.50 -1.86 -17.44
CA GLN A 121 -2.61 -2.80 -17.68
C GLN A 121 -2.14 -4.25 -17.72
N LEU A 122 -1.06 -4.53 -18.46
CA LEU A 122 -0.44 -5.86 -18.51
C LEU A 122 0.01 -6.33 -17.12
N LEU A 123 0.75 -5.51 -16.37
CA LEU A 123 1.29 -5.92 -15.07
C LEU A 123 0.20 -6.12 -14.01
N THR A 124 -0.87 -5.31 -14.04
CA THR A 124 -2.02 -5.51 -13.15
C THR A 124 -2.84 -6.74 -13.52
N THR A 125 -2.83 -7.16 -14.79
CA THR A 125 -3.43 -8.43 -15.22
C THR A 125 -2.61 -9.60 -14.71
N LEU A 126 -1.28 -9.53 -14.85
CA LEU A 126 -0.35 -10.56 -14.35
C LEU A 126 -0.39 -10.67 -12.82
N GLU A 127 -0.57 -9.58 -12.08
CA GLU A 127 -0.73 -9.60 -10.61
C GLU A 127 -1.92 -10.46 -10.14
N ARG A 128 -2.96 -10.59 -10.97
CA ARG A 128 -4.20 -11.34 -10.66
C ARG A 128 -4.17 -12.78 -11.16
N ASP A 129 -3.25 -13.07 -12.08
CA ASP A 129 -3.13 -14.38 -12.70
C ASP A 129 -2.46 -15.36 -11.72
N PRO A 130 -2.87 -16.64 -11.66
CA PRO A 130 -2.19 -17.65 -10.83
C PRO A 130 -0.66 -17.73 -11.03
N LEU A 131 -0.16 -17.40 -12.22
CA LEU A 131 1.27 -17.34 -12.53
C LEU A 131 1.98 -16.14 -11.89
N GLY A 132 1.22 -15.16 -11.42
CA GLY A 132 1.68 -13.99 -10.67
C GLY A 132 1.76 -14.19 -9.16
N GLU A 133 1.54 -15.40 -8.65
CA GLU A 133 1.67 -15.71 -7.21
C GLU A 133 3.03 -15.24 -6.66
N GLY A 134 3.01 -14.54 -5.53
CA GLY A 134 4.22 -13.98 -4.91
C GLY A 134 4.74 -12.68 -5.54
N PHE A 135 4.06 -12.13 -6.56
CA PHE A 135 4.39 -10.83 -7.15
C PHE A 135 3.27 -9.79 -6.95
N SER A 136 3.65 -8.53 -6.79
CA SER A 136 2.73 -7.40 -6.62
C SER A 136 3.11 -6.23 -7.50
N TYR A 137 2.12 -5.52 -8.00
CA TYR A 137 2.33 -4.39 -8.90
C TYR A 137 2.63 -3.11 -8.10
N CYS A 138 3.76 -2.45 -8.42
CA CYS A 138 4.08 -1.13 -7.89
C CYS A 138 3.81 -0.04 -8.94
N GLN A 139 2.81 0.79 -8.66
CA GLN A 139 2.40 1.88 -9.55
C GLN A 139 3.49 2.97 -9.72
N ARG A 140 4.37 3.16 -8.73
CA ARG A 140 5.41 4.20 -8.80
C ARG A 140 6.57 3.86 -9.75
N CYS A 141 6.93 2.59 -9.87
CA CYS A 141 8.01 2.14 -10.75
C CYS A 141 7.50 1.43 -12.02
N ASN A 142 6.20 1.15 -12.09
CA ASN A 142 5.56 0.36 -13.14
C ASN A 142 6.21 -1.02 -13.32
N LYS A 143 6.47 -1.73 -12.21
CA LYS A 143 7.08 -3.06 -12.18
C LYS A 143 6.37 -3.99 -11.20
N LEU A 144 6.58 -5.29 -11.38
CA LEU A 144 6.19 -6.34 -10.43
C LEU A 144 7.34 -6.58 -9.46
N HIS A 145 7.03 -6.55 -8.16
CA HIS A 145 7.95 -6.86 -7.07
C HIS A 145 7.55 -8.16 -6.40
N SER A 146 8.52 -9.01 -6.12
CA SER A 146 8.30 -10.16 -5.25
C SER A 146 7.96 -9.68 -3.84
N TYR A 147 7.03 -10.35 -3.16
CA TYR A 147 6.73 -10.09 -1.76
C TYR A 147 6.71 -11.39 -0.95
N ASP A 148 6.87 -11.26 0.38
CA ASP A 148 6.66 -12.35 1.31
C ASP A 148 5.30 -12.18 1.99
N ARG A 149 4.62 -13.29 2.28
CA ARG A 149 3.33 -13.30 2.98
C ARG A 149 3.44 -12.81 4.42
N THR A 150 4.64 -12.88 5.01
CA THR A 150 4.89 -12.34 6.35
C THR A 150 5.24 -10.86 6.34
N TRP A 151 5.24 -10.19 5.17
CA TRP A 151 5.51 -8.76 5.11
C TRP A 151 4.47 -7.96 5.87
N GLY A 152 4.96 -6.94 6.55
CA GLY A 152 4.15 -6.00 7.31
C GLY A 152 4.99 -4.80 7.72
N PRO A 153 4.37 -3.74 8.27
CA PRO A 153 5.01 -2.46 8.59
C PRO A 153 6.26 -2.53 9.49
N GLN A 154 6.53 -3.66 10.15
CA GLN A 154 7.70 -3.90 11.00
C GLN A 154 8.68 -4.95 10.44
N SER A 155 8.43 -5.50 9.26
CA SER A 155 9.29 -6.53 8.67
C SER A 155 10.66 -5.96 8.30
N GLY A 156 11.73 -6.56 8.84
CA GLY A 156 13.11 -6.10 8.64
C GLY A 156 13.63 -6.20 7.21
N SER A 157 13.04 -7.07 6.36
CA SER A 157 13.52 -7.30 4.99
C SER A 157 13.31 -6.11 4.06
N GLU A 158 12.37 -5.22 4.35
CA GLU A 158 12.13 -4.02 3.52
C GLU A 158 13.28 -3.01 3.60
N LYS A 159 13.96 -2.96 4.76
CA LYS A 159 15.07 -2.03 4.98
C LYS A 159 16.39 -2.54 4.37
N SER A 160 16.53 -3.85 4.17
CA SER A 160 17.77 -4.47 3.68
C SER A 160 17.86 -4.62 2.16
N GLN A 161 16.72 -4.57 1.44
CA GLN A 161 16.72 -4.50 -0.04
C GLN A 161 17.05 -3.09 -0.59
N ASN A 162 17.68 -2.24 0.23
CA ASN A 162 18.26 -0.95 -0.14
C ASN A 162 19.53 -1.09 -1.01
N THR A 163 19.52 -1.98 -2.01
CA THR A 163 20.52 -1.97 -3.08
C THR A 163 20.20 -0.84 -4.06
N ARG A 164 20.62 0.38 -3.71
CA ARG A 164 20.95 1.54 -4.58
C ARG A 164 20.04 1.92 -5.78
N GLY A 165 18.78 1.45 -5.87
CA GLY A 165 17.94 1.75 -7.05
C GLY A 165 16.42 1.80 -6.87
N THR A 166 15.86 1.41 -5.72
CA THR A 166 14.41 1.14 -5.65
C THR A 166 13.76 1.90 -4.50
N LEU A 167 13.46 3.18 -4.73
CA LEU A 167 12.61 4.03 -3.86
C LEU A 167 11.11 3.67 -3.94
N CYS A 168 10.74 2.51 -4.51
CA CYS A 168 9.34 2.05 -4.55
C CYS A 168 8.97 1.57 -3.14
N GLY A 169 7.98 2.22 -2.50
CA GLY A 169 7.48 1.86 -1.17
C GLY A 169 7.47 3.02 -0.16
N MET A 170 8.54 3.81 -0.09
CA MET A 170 8.72 4.82 0.98
C MET A 170 8.03 6.17 0.70
N LYS A 171 7.75 6.52 -0.56
CA LYS A 171 7.22 7.85 -0.91
C LYS A 171 5.75 8.08 -0.53
N ASP A 172 4.99 7.00 -0.33
CA ASP A 172 3.56 7.02 -0.01
C ASP A 172 3.26 6.20 1.25
N ALA A 173 4.19 6.23 2.21
CA ALA A 173 4.03 5.51 3.46
C ALA A 173 3.52 6.43 4.56
N PHE A 174 2.59 5.93 5.36
CA PHE A 174 2.20 6.59 6.60
C PHE A 174 3.22 6.24 7.68
N SER A 175 4.14 7.17 7.92
CA SER A 175 5.16 7.09 8.96
C SER A 175 5.11 8.37 9.79
N PRO A 176 4.13 8.50 10.70
CA PRO A 176 4.05 9.67 11.54
C PRO A 176 5.31 9.73 12.39
N ALA A 177 6.04 10.85 12.32
CA ALA A 177 7.27 11.05 13.07
C ALA A 177 7.07 10.70 14.55
N GLY A 178 7.99 9.92 15.12
CA GLY A 178 7.92 9.41 16.50
C GLY A 178 7.20 8.06 16.67
N ASN A 179 6.51 7.57 15.64
CA ASN A 179 5.86 6.26 15.63
C ASN A 179 6.58 5.27 14.68
N PRO A 180 7.00 4.07 15.13
CA PRO A 180 7.62 3.06 14.26
C PRO A 180 6.63 2.35 13.34
N PHE A 181 5.34 2.70 13.36
CA PHE A 181 4.37 2.15 12.41
C PHE A 181 4.53 2.82 11.06
N ASP A 182 5.07 2.07 10.11
CA ASP A 182 5.34 2.52 8.74
C ASP A 182 4.46 1.77 7.74
N LEU A 183 3.22 2.25 7.56
CA LEU A 183 2.29 1.62 6.63
C LEU A 183 2.51 2.17 5.22
N GLY A 184 3.34 1.47 4.46
CA GLY A 184 3.49 1.67 3.01
C GLY A 184 2.24 1.31 2.20
N TYR A 185 2.08 1.94 1.05
CA TYR A 185 0.98 1.66 0.11
C TYR A 185 0.98 0.20 -0.38
N HIS A 186 2.16 -0.40 -0.56
CA HIS A 186 2.28 -1.79 -0.99
C HIS A 186 1.68 -2.75 0.04
N HIS A 187 1.85 -2.52 1.35
CA HIS A 187 1.19 -3.32 2.39
C HIS A 187 -0.33 -3.28 2.26
N ALA A 188 -0.88 -2.08 2.07
CA ALA A 188 -2.32 -1.90 1.91
C ALA A 188 -2.84 -2.54 0.61
N ARG A 189 -2.09 -2.41 -0.49
CA ARG A 189 -2.42 -3.09 -1.75
C ARG A 189 -2.41 -4.61 -1.59
N LEU A 190 -1.40 -5.17 -0.94
CA LEU A 190 -1.26 -6.61 -0.67
C LEU A 190 -2.39 -7.12 0.22
N ALA A 191 -2.73 -6.41 1.30
CA ALA A 191 -3.86 -6.78 2.15
C ALA A 191 -5.17 -6.81 1.37
N MET A 192 -5.38 -5.83 0.49
CA MET A 192 -6.56 -5.78 -0.37
C MET A 192 -6.49 -6.79 -1.53
N ASN A 193 -5.31 -7.18 -2.03
CA ASN A 193 -5.18 -8.26 -3.02
C ASN A 193 -5.59 -9.61 -2.41
N ASN A 194 -5.26 -9.85 -1.14
CA ASN A 194 -5.74 -11.02 -0.41
C ASN A 194 -7.27 -11.07 -0.40
N HIS A 195 -7.92 -9.94 -0.11
CA HIS A 195 -9.39 -9.82 -0.13
C HIS A 195 -10.00 -10.05 -1.53
N PHE A 196 -9.43 -9.43 -2.57
CA PHE A 196 -10.04 -9.48 -3.91
C PHE A 196 -9.72 -10.75 -4.71
N TYR A 197 -8.51 -11.30 -4.57
CA TYR A 197 -8.02 -12.40 -5.41
C TYR A 197 -7.81 -13.69 -4.61
N GLY A 198 -7.77 -13.62 -3.29
CA GLY A 198 -7.60 -14.74 -2.38
C GLY A 198 -6.25 -14.73 -1.63
N PRO A 199 -6.10 -15.60 -0.61
CA PRO A 199 -4.95 -15.61 0.31
C PRO A 199 -3.57 -15.76 -0.35
N GLN A 200 -3.53 -16.33 -1.55
CA GLN A 200 -2.31 -16.56 -2.31
C GLN A 200 -1.73 -15.29 -2.97
N PHE A 201 -2.54 -14.24 -3.13
CA PHE A 201 -2.18 -13.02 -3.86
C PHE A 201 -1.88 -11.81 -2.95
N GLY A 202 -1.76 -12.01 -1.64
CA GLY A 202 -1.46 -10.92 -0.73
C GLY A 202 -0.95 -11.35 0.64
N ILE A 203 -0.96 -10.39 1.56
CA ILE A 203 -0.66 -10.61 2.98
C ILE A 203 -1.98 -10.72 3.76
N PRO A 204 -2.05 -11.50 4.84
CA PRO A 204 -3.24 -11.52 5.69
C PRO A 204 -3.45 -10.16 6.35
N LEU A 205 -4.71 -9.83 6.67
CA LEU A 205 -5.05 -8.55 7.30
C LEU A 205 -4.38 -8.38 8.68
N ASP A 206 -4.14 -9.48 9.38
CA ASP A 206 -3.42 -9.49 10.66
C ASP A 206 -1.95 -9.07 10.52
N ALA A 207 -1.34 -9.18 9.34
CA ALA A 207 0.05 -8.76 9.11
C ALA A 207 0.25 -7.24 9.26
N ILE A 208 -0.81 -6.44 9.08
CA ILE A 208 -0.79 -4.99 9.33
C ILE A 208 -1.29 -4.62 10.74
N CYS A 209 -1.77 -5.60 11.51
CA CYS A 209 -2.27 -5.43 12.88
C CYS A 209 -1.12 -5.55 13.90
N ILE A 210 -0.48 -4.42 14.18
CA ILE A 210 0.71 -4.36 15.02
C ILE A 210 0.40 -3.81 16.41
N LYS A 211 1.00 -4.42 17.43
CA LYS A 211 1.09 -3.89 18.80
C LYS A 211 2.52 -3.50 19.11
N GLN A 212 2.71 -2.35 19.72
CA GLN A 212 4.03 -1.82 20.05
C GLN A 212 3.94 -0.87 21.24
N ILE A 213 4.96 -0.90 22.10
CA ILE A 213 5.10 0.05 23.19
C ILE A 213 6.25 0.98 22.84
N ILE A 214 5.98 2.28 22.81
CA ILE A 214 6.97 3.32 22.50
C ILE A 214 7.22 4.09 23.79
N SER A 215 8.45 4.10 24.28
CA SER A 215 8.82 4.86 25.47
C SER A 215 9.66 6.08 25.10
N ARG A 216 9.22 7.28 25.51
CA ARG A 216 9.93 8.56 25.31
C ARG A 216 9.73 9.47 26.52
N GLY A 217 10.82 10.06 27.03
CA GLY A 217 10.81 10.98 28.18
C GLY A 217 9.92 10.51 29.34
N GLY A 218 10.18 9.30 29.84
CA GLY A 218 9.43 8.71 30.96
C GLY A 218 7.99 8.25 30.67
N THR A 219 7.43 8.58 29.50
CA THR A 219 6.08 8.16 29.10
C THR A 219 6.15 6.95 28.17
N ALA A 220 5.43 5.88 28.53
CA ALA A 220 5.24 4.72 27.67
C ALA A 220 3.86 4.80 27.01
N ILE A 221 3.85 4.79 25.68
CA ILE A 221 2.63 4.76 24.86
C ILE A 221 2.48 3.38 24.23
N ASP A 222 1.49 2.63 24.69
CA ASP A 222 1.05 1.40 24.06
C ASP A 222 0.17 1.74 22.85
N CYS A 223 0.65 1.36 21.68
CA CYS A 223 -0.02 1.54 20.41
C CYS A 223 -0.43 0.18 19.87
N SER A 224 -1.73 0.00 19.60
CA SER A 224 -2.24 -1.18 18.92
C SER A 224 -2.99 -0.81 17.64
N THR A 225 -2.83 -1.63 16.60
CA THR A 225 -3.48 -1.45 15.31
C THR A 225 -4.39 -2.64 15.05
N ALA A 226 -5.62 -2.36 14.66
CA ALA A 226 -6.56 -3.32 14.11
C ALA A 226 -6.95 -2.85 12.70
N ALA A 227 -7.23 -3.79 11.81
CA ALA A 227 -7.66 -3.49 10.45
C ALA A 227 -8.93 -4.29 10.13
N GLN A 228 -9.77 -3.73 9.27
CA GLN A 228 -11.00 -4.35 8.80
C GLN A 228 -11.24 -3.93 7.34
N ILE A 229 -11.86 -4.81 6.57
CA ILE A 229 -12.32 -4.49 5.21
C ILE A 229 -13.84 -4.38 5.25
N LEU A 230 -14.37 -3.23 4.83
CA LEU A 230 -15.79 -2.94 4.80
C LEU A 230 -16.12 -2.36 3.42
N GLN A 231 -17.10 -2.96 2.73
CA GLN A 231 -17.53 -2.50 1.39
C GLN A 231 -16.36 -2.34 0.41
N ASP A 232 -15.47 -3.33 0.35
CA ASP A 232 -14.27 -3.34 -0.52
C ASP A 232 -13.27 -2.21 -0.26
N GLU A 233 -13.32 -1.61 0.93
CA GLU A 233 -12.38 -0.59 1.36
C GLU A 233 -11.68 -0.96 2.67
N LEU A 234 -10.40 -0.61 2.75
CA LEU A 234 -9.57 -0.86 3.92
C LEU A 234 -9.80 0.20 4.99
N TYR A 235 -10.11 -0.25 6.19
CA TYR A 235 -10.16 0.57 7.38
C TYR A 235 -9.08 0.15 8.37
N ILE A 236 -8.58 1.11 9.14
CA ILE A 236 -7.61 0.87 10.21
C ILE A 236 -8.00 1.64 11.47
N ARG A 237 -8.03 0.94 12.59
CA ARG A 237 -8.14 1.52 13.93
C ARG A 237 -6.80 1.47 14.64
N ARG A 238 -6.27 2.62 15.03
CA ARG A 238 -5.11 2.75 15.92
C ARG A 238 -5.56 3.19 17.30
N THR A 239 -5.18 2.43 18.31
CA THR A 239 -5.46 2.75 19.71
C THR A 239 -4.17 3.15 20.39
N TYR A 240 -4.18 4.30 21.05
CA TYR A 240 -3.07 4.84 21.82
C TYR A 240 -3.47 4.87 23.29
N ASN A 241 -2.74 4.14 24.12
CA ASN A 241 -2.95 4.04 25.56
C ASN A 241 -1.69 4.50 26.28
N PHE A 242 -1.80 5.51 27.13
CA PHE A 242 -0.67 5.99 27.90
C PHE A 242 -1.10 6.60 29.23
N MET A 243 -0.15 6.69 30.15
CA MET A 243 -0.31 7.32 31.45
C MET A 243 0.64 8.50 31.56
N VAL A 244 0.14 9.63 32.07
CA VAL A 244 0.93 10.84 32.34
C VAL A 244 0.88 11.12 33.83
N PRO A 245 2.00 11.02 34.57
CA PRO A 245 2.06 11.39 35.99
C PRO A 245 1.66 12.85 36.19
N GLU A 246 0.96 13.19 37.27
CA GLU A 246 0.52 14.57 37.52
C GLU A 246 1.69 15.56 37.68
N ASN A 247 2.79 15.09 38.28
CA ASN A 247 4.04 15.84 38.42
C ASN A 247 4.88 15.87 37.13
N GLY A 248 4.54 15.05 36.13
CA GLY A 248 5.29 14.89 34.87
C GLY A 248 4.60 15.52 33.67
N ILE A 249 3.56 16.34 33.88
CA ILE A 249 2.76 16.91 32.79
C ILE A 249 3.59 17.89 31.94
N ASP A 250 4.36 18.77 32.57
CA ASP A 250 5.21 19.71 31.83
C ASP A 250 6.32 18.98 31.08
N GLU A 251 6.88 17.92 31.68
CA GLU A 251 7.83 17.02 30.99
C GLU A 251 7.17 16.34 29.79
N PHE A 252 5.92 15.91 29.92
CA PHE A 252 5.15 15.33 28.81
C PHE A 252 5.00 16.32 27.66
N PHE A 253 4.56 17.56 27.91
CA PHE A 253 4.41 18.58 26.86
C PHE A 253 5.76 19.01 26.24
N ASN A 254 6.83 19.06 27.04
CA ASN A 254 8.17 19.44 26.58
C ASN A 254 8.84 18.33 25.76
N THR A 255 8.68 17.08 26.17
CA THR A 255 9.22 15.91 25.47
C THR A 255 8.44 15.64 24.19
N HIS A 256 7.11 15.61 24.30
CA HIS A 256 6.21 15.26 23.21
C HIS A 256 5.81 16.51 22.44
N GLY A 257 6.73 17.09 21.68
CA GLY A 257 6.39 18.20 20.80
C GLY A 257 5.39 17.81 19.69
N PHE A 258 4.95 18.79 18.90
CA PHE A 258 4.09 18.59 17.71
C PHE A 258 4.63 17.63 16.62
N ARG A 259 5.87 17.14 16.80
CA ARG A 259 6.56 16.24 15.87
C ARG A 259 6.53 14.78 16.33
N ASP A 260 6.03 14.47 17.51
CA ASP A 260 6.26 13.16 18.13
C ASP A 260 5.10 12.18 18.01
N PHE A 261 3.88 12.62 18.28
CA PHE A 261 2.71 11.76 18.11
C PHE A 261 1.64 12.45 17.30
N ARG A 262 1.06 11.69 16.37
CA ARG A 262 0.05 12.15 15.43
C ARG A 262 -0.99 11.06 15.25
N LEU A 263 -2.26 11.45 15.19
CA LEU A 263 -3.33 10.54 14.79
C LEU A 263 -3.31 10.33 13.28
N CYS A 264 -3.06 11.41 12.52
CA CYS A 264 -2.73 11.39 11.09
C CYS A 264 -1.71 12.50 10.79
N GLU A 265 -1.20 12.60 9.56
CA GLU A 265 -0.21 13.63 9.20
C GLU A 265 -0.71 15.08 9.34
N HIS A 266 -2.02 15.27 9.48
CA HIS A 266 -2.67 16.56 9.68
C HIS A 266 -2.99 16.88 11.15
N MET A 267 -3.01 15.87 12.02
CA MET A 267 -3.46 15.96 13.40
C MET A 267 -2.40 15.48 14.40
N PRO A 268 -1.44 16.34 14.78
CA PRO A 268 -0.55 16.06 15.89
C PRO A 268 -1.33 16.02 17.21
N PHE A 269 -0.81 15.30 18.21
CA PHE A 269 -1.41 15.29 19.55
C PHE A 269 -1.39 16.70 20.14
N LEU A 270 -0.24 17.36 20.04
CA LEU A 270 0.04 18.65 20.65
C LEU A 270 0.20 19.75 19.60
N ARG A 271 -0.08 20.99 20.02
CA ARG A 271 -0.19 22.16 19.15
C ARG A 271 1.08 22.33 18.30
N SER A 272 0.89 22.38 16.99
CA SER A 272 1.95 22.70 16.05
C SER A 272 1.97 24.20 15.75
N PRO A 273 3.13 24.80 15.48
CA PRO A 273 3.20 26.16 14.96
C PRO A 273 2.60 26.32 13.55
N SER A 274 2.32 25.22 12.85
CA SER A 274 1.68 25.26 11.52
C SER A 274 0.17 25.47 11.64
N VAL A 275 -0.35 26.50 10.96
CA VAL A 275 -1.80 26.77 10.82
C VAL A 275 -2.57 25.65 10.10
N TYR A 276 -1.85 24.77 9.41
CA TYR A 276 -2.42 23.65 8.67
C TYR A 276 -2.64 22.39 9.53
N HIS A 277 -2.11 22.38 10.76
CA HIS A 277 -2.32 21.27 11.70
C HIS A 277 -3.44 21.58 12.68
N GLN A 278 -4.35 20.63 12.84
CA GLN A 278 -5.39 20.67 13.87
C GLN A 278 -4.98 19.71 14.98
N ALA A 279 -4.48 20.25 16.10
CA ALA A 279 -4.12 19.40 17.23
C ALA A 279 -5.36 18.89 17.98
N VAL A 280 -5.22 17.79 18.73
CA VAL A 280 -6.32 17.19 19.50
C VAL A 280 -6.77 18.18 20.59
N PRO A 281 -8.02 18.70 20.55
CA PRO A 281 -8.47 19.75 21.48
C PRO A 281 -8.44 19.34 22.94
N GLU A 282 -8.80 18.10 23.25
CA GLU A 282 -8.90 17.58 24.62
C GLU A 282 -7.54 17.47 25.30
N LEU A 283 -6.46 17.29 24.52
CA LEU A 283 -5.08 17.32 25.03
C LEU A 283 -4.55 18.74 25.25
N GLN A 284 -5.31 19.76 24.85
CA GLN A 284 -4.95 21.18 24.99
C GLN A 284 -5.78 21.91 26.05
N CYS A 285 -6.97 21.41 26.38
CA CYS A 285 -7.83 22.01 27.40
C CYS A 285 -7.21 21.87 28.79
N ARG A 286 -6.53 22.94 29.22
CA ARG A 286 -6.26 23.19 30.64
C ARG A 286 -7.53 23.74 31.28
N SER A 287 -7.93 23.19 32.41
CA SER A 287 -9.13 23.66 33.11
C SER A 287 -8.97 25.13 33.50
N ARG A 288 -9.88 26.00 33.02
CA ARG A 288 -9.84 27.46 33.31
C ARG A 288 -10.39 27.82 34.69
N THR A 289 -11.09 26.88 35.33
CA THR A 289 -11.82 27.07 36.59
C THR A 289 -11.30 26.18 37.73
N ALA A 290 -10.42 25.24 37.43
CA ALA A 290 -9.75 24.43 38.45
C ALA A 290 -8.53 25.15 39.01
N PRO A 291 -8.10 24.82 40.25
CA PRO A 291 -6.79 25.25 40.75
C PRO A 291 -5.69 24.88 39.74
N ALA A 292 -4.60 25.65 39.72
CA ALA A 292 -3.51 25.61 38.72
C ALA A 292 -2.84 24.24 38.46
N ASN A 293 -3.27 23.17 39.15
CA ASN A 293 -2.74 21.82 39.11
C ASN A 293 -3.55 20.84 38.24
N GLU A 294 -4.74 21.17 37.73
CA GLU A 294 -5.49 20.30 36.80
C GLU A 294 -5.18 20.63 35.33
N ALA A 295 -4.19 19.93 34.78
CA ALA A 295 -3.69 20.25 33.44
C ALA A 295 -4.49 19.64 32.28
N PHE A 296 -5.27 18.58 32.52
CA PHE A 296 -6.21 18.03 31.54
C PHE A 296 -7.64 18.15 32.04
N GLN A 297 -8.60 18.29 31.12
CA GLN A 297 -10.01 18.18 31.44
C GLN A 297 -10.47 16.72 31.26
N PRO A 298 -11.03 16.06 32.30
CA PRO A 298 -11.60 14.73 32.15
C PRO A 298 -12.67 14.70 31.06
N CYS A 299 -12.62 13.69 30.21
CA CYS A 299 -13.59 13.49 29.15
C CYS A 299 -13.79 12.00 28.88
N ARG A 300 -14.97 11.64 28.37
CA ARG A 300 -15.31 10.25 28.06
C ARG A 300 -15.83 10.14 26.64
N ASN A 301 -15.12 9.36 25.82
CA ASN A 301 -15.44 9.15 24.41
C ASN A 301 -15.71 10.47 23.66
N SER A 302 -14.94 11.52 23.95
CA SER A 302 -15.08 12.80 23.25
C SER A 302 -14.74 12.60 21.77
N PRO A 303 -15.65 12.90 20.84
CA PRO A 303 -15.44 12.63 19.43
C PRO A 303 -14.68 13.77 18.76
N GLY A 304 -13.84 13.42 17.78
CA GLY A 304 -13.24 14.39 16.88
C GLY A 304 -12.98 13.81 15.50
N SER A 305 -12.60 14.68 14.56
CA SER A 305 -12.29 14.28 13.19
C SER A 305 -11.26 15.19 12.56
N CYS A 306 -10.55 14.67 11.56
CA CYS A 306 -9.67 15.47 10.72
C CYS A 306 -10.45 16.13 9.59
N GLY A 307 -10.27 17.44 9.40
CA GLY A 307 -10.90 18.14 8.27
C GLY A 307 -10.28 17.86 6.90
N ILE A 308 -9.19 17.09 6.80
CA ILE A 308 -8.47 16.87 5.53
C ILE A 308 -8.58 15.41 5.07
N CYS A 309 -8.14 14.45 5.88
CA CYS A 309 -8.25 13.03 5.60
C CYS A 309 -9.47 12.39 6.27
N LEU A 310 -9.77 11.14 5.91
CA LEU A 310 -10.83 10.34 6.51
C LEU A 310 -10.36 9.69 7.83
N LEU A 311 -10.05 10.54 8.81
CA LEU A 311 -9.78 10.16 10.20
C LEU A 311 -10.93 10.66 11.10
N ASP A 312 -11.59 9.75 11.81
CA ASP A 312 -12.38 10.06 13.01
C ASP A 312 -11.67 9.50 14.24
N TYR A 313 -11.86 10.10 15.40
CA TYR A 313 -11.34 9.55 16.64
C TYR A 313 -12.29 9.78 17.79
N ASP A 314 -12.07 9.01 18.84
CA ASP A 314 -12.56 9.32 20.16
C ASP A 314 -11.40 9.36 21.17
N ILE A 315 -11.57 10.16 22.22
CA ILE A 315 -10.61 10.27 23.31
C ILE A 315 -11.31 10.16 24.66
N THR A 316 -10.67 9.45 25.57
CA THR A 316 -11.07 9.36 26.98
C THR A 316 -9.87 9.75 27.84
N ILE A 317 -10.10 10.72 28.73
CA ILE A 317 -9.13 11.22 29.70
C ILE A 317 -9.76 11.06 31.07
N GLN A 318 -9.10 10.31 31.94
CA GLN A 318 -9.58 10.05 33.30
C GLN A 318 -8.40 9.96 34.26
N HIS A 319 -8.64 10.22 35.54
CA HIS A 319 -7.64 9.93 36.56
C HIS A 319 -7.42 8.41 36.69
N SER A 320 -6.18 8.05 37.01
CA SER A 320 -5.83 6.70 37.44
C SER A 320 -6.47 6.41 38.79
N ALA A 321 -6.65 5.13 39.15
CA ALA A 321 -7.29 4.72 40.40
C ALA A 321 -6.64 5.29 41.68
N ASN A 322 -5.38 5.72 41.57
CA ASN A 322 -4.62 6.31 42.68
C ASN A 322 -4.58 7.85 42.65
N ASP A 323 -5.28 8.50 41.71
CA ASP A 323 -5.30 9.97 41.48
C ASP A 323 -3.91 10.63 41.44
N LYS A 324 -2.90 9.89 40.93
CA LYS A 324 -1.51 10.38 40.77
C LYS A 324 -1.07 10.51 39.31
N ALA A 325 -1.93 10.09 38.40
CA ALA A 325 -1.63 10.05 36.97
C ALA A 325 -2.92 10.12 36.17
N TRP A 326 -2.81 10.69 34.97
CA TRP A 326 -3.85 10.72 33.96
C TRP A 326 -3.74 9.49 33.07
N LYS A 327 -4.83 8.76 32.90
CA LYS A 327 -4.96 7.70 31.91
C LYS A 327 -5.64 8.27 30.67
N ILE A 328 -4.93 8.22 29.55
CA ILE A 328 -5.39 8.73 28.27
C ILE A 328 -5.51 7.58 27.28
N VAL A 329 -6.68 7.47 26.66
CA VAL A 329 -6.99 6.48 25.63
C VAL A 329 -7.53 7.21 24.41
N ILE A 330 -6.89 7.02 23.26
CA ILE A 330 -7.32 7.60 21.98
C ILE A 330 -7.52 6.47 20.98
N ARG A 331 -8.70 6.39 20.37
CA ARG A 331 -8.98 5.45 19.27
C ARG A 331 -9.16 6.25 17.98
N ALA A 332 -8.27 6.05 17.02
CA ALA A 332 -8.27 6.72 15.73
C ALA A 332 -8.65 5.76 14.61
N PHE A 333 -9.75 6.05 13.92
CA PHE A 333 -10.35 5.26 12.85
C PHE A 333 -10.07 5.93 11.51
N HIS A 334 -9.43 5.19 10.60
CA HIS A 334 -9.06 5.64 9.26
C HIS A 334 -9.76 4.84 8.18
N GLN A 335 -10.23 5.50 7.14
CA GLN A 335 -10.66 4.87 5.88
C GLN A 335 -9.61 5.16 4.80
N LEU A 336 -8.96 4.10 4.30
CA LEU A 336 -7.84 4.19 3.36
C LEU A 336 -8.26 3.98 1.89
N GLY A 337 -9.52 3.60 1.67
CA GLY A 337 -10.08 3.32 0.35
C GLY A 337 -9.79 1.91 -0.14
N SER A 338 -9.94 1.67 -1.45
CA SER A 338 -9.74 0.35 -2.08
C SER A 338 -8.27 -0.05 -2.26
N CYS A 339 -7.34 0.87 -1.97
CA CYS A 339 -5.89 0.71 -2.12
C CYS A 339 -5.49 0.16 -3.51
N ARG A 340 -6.21 0.58 -4.56
CA ARG A 340 -5.93 0.22 -5.97
C ARG A 340 -5.02 1.23 -6.66
N SER A 341 -5.00 2.49 -6.20
CA SER A 341 -4.01 3.49 -6.61
C SER A 341 -3.48 4.31 -5.42
N PRO A 342 -2.17 4.64 -5.35
CA PRO A 342 -1.64 5.52 -4.31
C PRO A 342 -2.02 6.98 -4.54
N ASP A 343 -2.53 7.32 -5.73
CA ASP A 343 -3.04 8.65 -6.05
C ASP A 343 -4.55 8.78 -5.77
N ASP A 344 -5.21 7.70 -5.31
CA ASP A 344 -6.54 7.77 -4.70
C ASP A 344 -6.51 8.80 -3.57
N TRP A 345 -7.49 9.71 -3.54
CA TRP A 345 -7.45 10.83 -2.62
C TRP A 345 -7.53 10.40 -1.15
N LYS A 346 -8.20 9.28 -0.83
CA LYS A 346 -8.29 8.76 0.54
C LYS A 346 -6.91 8.35 1.04
N TRP A 347 -6.19 7.56 0.24
CA TRP A 347 -4.80 7.18 0.52
C TRP A 347 -3.85 8.37 0.50
N ALA A 348 -3.90 9.17 -0.57
CA ALA A 348 -3.01 10.29 -0.77
C ALA A 348 -3.13 11.32 0.36
N ARG A 349 -4.36 11.64 0.84
CA ARG A 349 -4.55 12.51 2.00
C ARG A 349 -4.09 11.85 3.29
N PHE A 350 -4.26 10.54 3.45
CA PHE A 350 -3.76 9.85 4.65
C PHE A 350 -2.24 9.96 4.81
N THR A 351 -1.48 9.85 3.71
CA THR A 351 0.00 9.88 3.73
C THR A 351 0.61 11.26 3.45
N GLU A 352 -0.19 12.23 3.02
CA GLU A 352 0.29 13.57 2.71
C GLU A 352 0.66 14.32 4.00
N ARG A 353 1.96 14.57 4.16
CA ARG A 353 2.45 15.53 5.14
C ARG A 353 1.81 16.89 4.85
N SER A 354 1.31 17.56 5.89
CA SER A 354 0.55 18.82 5.86
C SER A 354 1.18 20.03 5.14
N LYS A 355 2.34 19.89 4.48
CA LYS A 355 2.81 20.89 3.53
C LYS A 355 2.01 20.70 2.24
N PRO A 356 1.10 21.63 1.89
CA PRO A 356 0.45 21.55 0.59
C PRO A 356 1.56 21.50 -0.45
N ARG A 357 1.49 20.57 -1.40
CA ARG A 357 2.22 20.80 -2.64
C ARG A 357 1.59 22.06 -3.23
N LEU A 358 2.23 23.21 -3.01
CA LEU A 358 1.78 24.53 -3.48
C LEU A 358 1.56 24.56 -5.00
N PHE A 359 2.03 23.53 -5.71
CA PHE A 359 1.95 23.35 -7.16
C PHE A 359 1.29 22.00 -7.56
N GLY A 360 0.65 21.28 -6.63
CA GLY A 360 -0.10 20.07 -6.94
C GLY A 360 -1.55 20.39 -7.30
N PRO A 361 -2.24 19.56 -8.11
CA PRO A 361 -3.67 19.72 -8.30
C PRO A 361 -4.39 19.65 -6.94
N ASN A 362 -5.44 20.47 -6.77
CA ASN A 362 -6.28 20.43 -5.58
C ASN A 362 -6.94 19.05 -5.47
N ARG A 363 -6.34 18.16 -4.67
CA ARG A 363 -6.94 16.86 -4.38
C ARG A 363 -8.22 17.04 -3.56
N PRO A 364 -9.23 16.18 -3.75
CA PRO A 364 -10.36 16.12 -2.83
C PRO A 364 -9.89 15.97 -1.38
N ASN A 365 -10.69 16.49 -0.45
CA ASN A 365 -10.48 16.35 0.99
C ASN A 365 -11.83 16.12 1.66
N ARG A 366 -11.81 15.80 2.96
CA ARG A 366 -13.06 15.56 3.70
C ARG A 366 -14.05 16.72 3.58
N ARG A 367 -13.61 17.98 3.76
CA ARG A 367 -14.48 19.18 3.73
C ARG A 367 -15.25 19.35 2.42
N GLY A 368 -14.71 18.88 1.30
CA GLY A 368 -15.35 18.92 -0.01
C GLY A 368 -16.02 17.61 -0.43
N SER A 369 -16.16 16.65 0.48
CA SER A 369 -16.70 15.32 0.20
C SER A 369 -18.01 15.07 0.96
N SER A 370 -18.69 13.97 0.65
CA SER A 370 -19.90 13.52 1.34
C SER A 370 -19.64 12.93 2.75
N PHE A 371 -18.38 12.81 3.17
CA PHE A 371 -18.02 12.20 4.45
C PHE A 371 -18.10 13.21 5.60
N SER A 372 -19.23 13.20 6.32
CA SER A 372 -19.38 14.02 7.53
C SER A 372 -18.50 13.49 8.69
N PRO A 373 -18.15 14.35 9.66
CA PRO A 373 -17.49 13.94 10.90
C PRO A 373 -18.21 12.78 11.60
N GLY A 374 -17.47 11.77 12.05
CA GLY A 374 -18.00 10.62 12.81
C GLY A 374 -18.48 9.43 11.98
N VAL A 375 -18.69 9.58 10.66
CA VAL A 375 -19.16 8.50 9.78
C VAL A 375 -18.19 7.33 9.69
N ILE A 376 -16.88 7.60 9.74
CA ILE A 376 -15.85 6.55 9.64
C ILE A 376 -15.89 5.67 10.88
N MET A 377 -15.97 6.31 12.06
CA MET A 377 -16.08 5.63 13.34
C MET A 377 -17.39 4.84 13.45
N SER A 378 -18.53 5.42 13.05
CA SER A 378 -19.82 4.71 13.12
C SER A 378 -19.86 3.51 12.17
N THR A 379 -19.29 3.63 10.98
CA THR A 379 -19.17 2.53 10.00
C THR A 379 -18.32 1.39 10.55
N TRP A 380 -17.16 1.70 11.14
CA TRP A 380 -16.31 0.71 11.79
C TRP A 380 -17.05 -0.04 12.90
N LEU A 381 -17.67 0.69 13.84
CA LEU A 381 -18.38 0.09 14.98
C LEU A 381 -19.61 -0.71 14.54
N GLY A 382 -20.29 -0.30 13.46
CA GLY A 382 -21.35 -1.07 12.82
C GLY A 382 -20.85 -2.37 12.22
N GLY A 383 -19.67 -2.34 11.59
CA GLY A 383 -18.99 -3.52 11.06
C GLY A 383 -18.66 -4.56 12.13
N GLU A 384 -18.09 -4.14 13.27
CA GLU A 384 -17.78 -5.03 14.40
C GLU A 384 -19.02 -5.78 14.92
N ARG A 385 -20.20 -5.15 14.91
CA ARG A 385 -21.46 -5.76 15.35
C ARG A 385 -22.04 -6.77 14.37
N SER A 386 -21.65 -6.72 13.10
CA SER A 386 -22.10 -7.68 12.08
C SER A 386 -21.25 -8.95 12.02
N THR A 387 -20.06 -8.91 12.63
CA THR A 387 -19.08 -10.01 12.64
C THR A 387 -19.03 -10.77 13.97
N ALA A 388 -19.74 -10.30 14.99
CA ALA A 388 -19.91 -10.91 16.30
C ALA A 388 -21.29 -11.58 16.39
#